data_AF-A0A2E5G6G1-F1
#
_entry.id   AF-A0A2E5G6G1-F1
#
_cell.length_a   1.000
_cell.length_b   1.000
_cell.length_c   1.000
_cell.angle_alpha   90.00
_cell.angle_beta   90.00
_cell.angle_gamma   90.00
#
_symmetry.space_group_name_H-M   'P 1'
#
loop_
_entity.id
_entity.type
_entity.pdbx_description
1 polymer ?
#
loop_
_entity_poly.entity_id
_entity_poly.type
_entity_poly.pdbx_seq_one_letter_code
_entity_poly.pdbx_strand_id
1 'polypeptide(L)'
;MSYLIFYILCMVVFMQGLRFAQKREAFMPRVLAINYICATVLSITYSIWVSSGTISINLIGILLAATNGILFFGAVLIILASYRIAGTGITAAVVNSALILPVLVAHALWPQEEPMTAWRWIALSLIPVTMFLIRPTEISTTHYRLTLKADLLLLVLFLSQGMINVLHKVATKHLEPESQDEYLTVIFFAAALGSAIYAFCQGKRPSSQDVIDGVIIGICNAMAVGMSLGAIMTIGAVIFFATSGPVAIVLNIVISLWLWRERITVRQGVGVTAAILVVILTNL
;
A
#
# COMPACT_ATOMS: atom_id res chain seq x y z
N MET A 1 5.66 13.50 11.57
CA MET A 1 6.36 12.26 11.99
C MET A 1 5.46 11.24 12.67
N SER A 2 4.56 11.63 13.58
CA SER A 2 3.55 10.72 14.17
C SER A 2 2.73 9.96 13.11
N TYR A 3 2.21 10.66 12.10
CA TYR A 3 1.47 10.05 10.99
C TYR A 3 2.23 8.94 10.26
N LEU A 4 3.52 9.15 9.98
CA LEU A 4 4.37 8.14 9.31
C LEU A 4 4.53 6.89 10.17
N ILE A 5 4.74 7.04 11.49
CA ILE A 5 4.89 5.90 12.40
C ILE A 5 3.60 5.09 12.47
N PHE A 6 2.46 5.75 12.65
CA PHE A 6 1.16 5.06 12.67
C PHE A 6 0.85 4.40 11.32
N TYR A 7 1.14 5.06 10.20
CA TYR A 7 1.06 4.45 8.86
C TYR A 7 1.84 3.14 8.80
N ILE A 8 3.11 3.16 9.20
CA ILE A 8 3.99 1.98 9.14
C ILE A 8 3.44 0.85 10.02
N LEU A 9 3.03 1.16 11.26
CA LEU A 9 2.48 0.15 12.18
C LEU A 9 1.21 -0.49 11.61
N CYS A 10 0.25 0.33 11.17
CA CYS A 10 -0.99 -0.15 10.55
C CYS A 10 -0.70 -0.97 9.29
N MET A 11 0.24 -0.53 8.45
CA MET A 11 0.62 -1.24 7.23
C MET A 11 1.26 -2.60 7.53
N VAL A 12 2.07 -2.71 8.59
CA VAL A 12 2.62 -4.01 8.99
C VAL A 12 1.54 -4.93 9.53
N VAL A 13 0.62 -4.45 10.37
CA VAL A 13 -0.51 -5.26 10.83
C VAL A 13 -1.39 -5.70 9.66
N PHE A 14 -1.66 -4.81 8.69
CA PHE A 14 -2.37 -5.14 7.46
C PHE A 14 -1.69 -6.27 6.67
N MET A 15 -0.37 -6.15 6.44
CA MET A 15 0.40 -7.18 5.73
C MET A 15 0.40 -8.52 6.47
N GLN A 16 0.59 -8.51 7.79
CA GLN A 16 0.59 -9.74 8.60
C GLN A 16 -0.80 -10.37 8.70
N GLY A 17 -1.85 -9.56 8.79
CA GLY A 17 -3.25 -10.00 8.77
C GLY A 17 -3.60 -10.69 7.46
N LEU A 18 -3.23 -10.09 6.32
CA LEU A 18 -3.38 -10.74 5.00
C LEU A 18 -2.64 -12.07 4.95
N ARG A 19 -1.40 -12.11 5.45
CA ARG A 19 -0.59 -13.33 5.48
C ARG A 19 -1.21 -14.41 6.36
N PHE A 20 -1.77 -14.04 7.50
CA PHE A 20 -2.46 -14.95 8.42
C PHE A 20 -3.69 -15.58 7.75
N ALA A 21 -4.52 -14.77 7.09
CA ALA A 21 -5.66 -15.26 6.31
C ALA A 21 -5.21 -16.18 5.16
N GLN A 22 -4.08 -15.87 4.49
CA GLN A 22 -3.54 -16.71 3.41
C GLN A 22 -3.06 -18.07 3.92
N LYS A 23 -2.36 -18.12 5.05
CA LYS A 23 -1.91 -19.38 5.65
C LYS A 23 -3.06 -20.29 6.09
N ARG A 24 -4.23 -19.71 6.39
CA ARG A 24 -5.45 -20.46 6.67
C ARG A 24 -6.24 -20.85 5.42
N GLU A 25 -5.66 -20.64 4.24
CA GLU A 25 -6.30 -20.88 2.93
C GLU A 25 -7.64 -20.16 2.77
N ALA A 26 -7.80 -19.01 3.45
CA ALA A 26 -8.99 -18.19 3.33
C ALA A 26 -9.15 -17.71 1.89
N PHE A 27 -10.39 -17.70 1.41
CA PHE A 27 -10.69 -17.19 0.08
C PHE A 27 -10.57 -15.66 0.09
N MET A 28 -9.38 -15.18 -0.25
CA MET A 28 -8.95 -13.77 -0.20
C MET A 28 -9.98 -12.76 -0.72
N PRO A 29 -10.70 -12.99 -1.83
CA PRO A 29 -11.70 -12.02 -2.30
C PRO A 29 -12.77 -11.67 -1.25
N ARG A 30 -13.17 -12.61 -0.38
CA ARG A 30 -14.14 -12.36 0.71
C ARG A 30 -13.54 -11.48 1.80
N VAL A 31 -12.33 -11.82 2.24
CA VAL A 31 -11.59 -11.05 3.25
C VAL A 31 -11.39 -9.61 2.78
N LEU A 32 -11.04 -9.43 1.51
CA LEU A 32 -10.84 -8.12 0.90
C LEU A 32 -12.13 -7.30 0.78
N ALA A 33 -13.24 -7.94 0.40
CA ALA A 33 -14.54 -7.27 0.35
C ALA A 33 -14.94 -6.75 1.74
N ILE A 34 -14.77 -7.57 2.77
CA ILE A 34 -15.06 -7.18 4.16
C ILE A 34 -14.11 -6.07 4.62
N ASN A 35 -12.82 -6.15 4.26
CA ASN A 35 -11.84 -5.09 4.51
C ASN A 35 -12.30 -3.74 3.94
N TYR A 36 -12.73 -3.69 2.67
CA TYR A 36 -13.16 -2.44 2.07
C TYR A 36 -14.50 -1.94 2.59
N ILE A 37 -15.45 -2.84 2.89
CA ILE A 37 -16.71 -2.46 3.55
C ILE A 37 -16.42 -1.87 4.94
N CYS A 38 -15.58 -2.54 5.73
CA CYS A 38 -15.18 -2.05 7.05
C CYS A 38 -14.47 -0.70 6.96
N ALA A 39 -13.52 -0.55 6.02
CA ALA A 39 -12.83 0.70 5.79
C ALA A 39 -13.76 1.85 5.38
N THR A 40 -14.78 1.55 4.56
CA THR A 40 -15.82 2.51 4.17
C THR A 40 -16.66 2.96 5.37
N VAL A 41 -17.10 2.01 6.21
CA VAL A 41 -17.88 2.34 7.40
C VAL A 41 -17.07 3.23 8.33
N LEU A 42 -15.80 2.88 8.57
CA LEU A 42 -14.90 3.64 9.44
C LEU A 42 -14.65 5.05 8.89
N SER A 43 -14.39 5.18 7.59
CA SER A 43 -14.15 6.49 6.97
C SER A 43 -15.40 7.38 7.02
N ILE A 44 -16.60 6.81 6.79
CA ILE A 44 -17.86 7.54 6.93
C ILE A 44 -18.07 8.01 8.37
N THR A 45 -17.89 7.12 9.35
CA THR A 45 -18.07 7.48 10.75
C THR A 45 -17.08 8.55 11.20
N TYR A 46 -15.84 8.47 10.71
CA TYR A 46 -14.81 9.45 11.01
C TYR A 46 -15.14 10.80 10.38
N SER A 47 -15.53 10.82 9.09
CA SER A 47 -15.93 12.03 8.38
C SER A 47 -17.13 12.72 9.05
N ILE A 48 -18.15 11.97 9.46
CA ILE A 48 -19.31 12.53 10.19
C ILE A 48 -18.87 13.14 11.53
N TRP A 49 -17.95 12.47 12.24
CA TRP A 49 -17.48 12.92 13.54
C TRP A 49 -16.62 14.18 13.47
N VAL A 50 -15.71 14.27 12.49
CA VAL A 50 -14.82 15.43 12.31
C VAL A 50 -15.55 16.61 11.71
N SER A 51 -16.29 16.39 10.62
CA SER A 51 -16.92 17.48 9.87
C SER A 51 -18.21 18.00 10.50
N SER A 52 -18.66 17.44 11.65
CA SER A 52 -19.94 17.82 12.28
C SER A 52 -21.13 17.81 11.30
N GLY A 53 -21.06 17.00 10.24
CA GLY A 53 -22.07 16.90 9.19
C GLY A 53 -21.96 17.90 8.03
N THR A 54 -20.96 18.78 7.96
CA THR A 54 -20.71 19.57 6.75
C THR A 54 -19.98 18.73 5.71
N ILE A 55 -20.55 18.68 4.50
CA ILE A 55 -20.04 17.88 3.39
C ILE A 55 -19.58 18.85 2.29
N SER A 56 -18.28 18.88 2.04
CA SER A 56 -17.56 19.69 1.06
C SER A 56 -17.28 18.92 -0.23
N ILE A 57 -18.33 18.39 -0.84
CA ILE A 57 -18.18 17.56 -2.05
C ILE A 57 -17.71 18.41 -3.24
N ASN A 58 -16.46 18.19 -3.66
CA ASN A 58 -15.93 18.67 -4.93
C ASN A 58 -15.96 17.54 -5.97
N LEU A 59 -16.50 17.80 -7.16
CA LEU A 59 -16.56 16.84 -8.27
C LEU A 59 -15.17 16.29 -8.64
N ILE A 60 -14.14 17.13 -8.62
CA ILE A 60 -12.76 16.73 -8.89
C ILE A 60 -12.28 15.75 -7.82
N GLY A 61 -12.60 16.00 -6.55
CA GLY A 61 -12.28 15.11 -5.42
C GLY A 61 -12.95 13.75 -5.57
N ILE A 62 -14.25 13.72 -5.93
CA ILE A 62 -14.97 12.47 -6.20
C ILE A 62 -14.33 11.70 -7.35
N LEU A 63 -14.03 12.35 -8.48
CA LEU A 63 -13.46 11.67 -9.64
C LEU A 63 -12.07 11.11 -9.34
N LEU A 64 -11.22 11.87 -8.65
CA LEU A 64 -9.91 11.40 -8.20
C LEU A 64 -10.04 10.21 -7.23
N ALA A 65 -10.94 10.31 -6.24
CA ALA A 65 -11.15 9.27 -5.25
C ALA A 65 -11.73 7.99 -5.86
N ALA A 66 -12.74 8.11 -6.73
CA ALA A 66 -13.38 6.96 -7.38
C ALA A 66 -12.40 6.24 -8.30
N THR A 67 -11.61 7.00 -9.09
CA THR A 67 -10.54 6.44 -9.92
C THR A 67 -9.52 5.70 -9.05
N ASN A 68 -9.11 6.32 -7.94
CA ASN A 68 -8.14 5.71 -7.04
C ASN A 68 -8.72 4.45 -6.36
N GLY A 69 -10.00 4.45 -5.96
CA GLY A 69 -10.67 3.28 -5.36
C GLY A 69 -10.80 2.09 -6.31
N ILE A 70 -11.13 2.34 -7.58
CA ILE A 70 -11.15 1.30 -8.62
C ILE A 70 -9.74 0.72 -8.80
N LEU A 71 -8.72 1.59 -8.88
CA LEU A 71 -7.32 1.15 -8.94
C LEU A 71 -6.92 0.37 -7.68
N PHE A 72 -7.36 0.78 -6.50
CA PHE A 72 -7.05 0.14 -5.22
C PHE A 72 -7.54 -1.31 -5.19
N PHE A 73 -8.80 -1.53 -5.57
CA PHE A 73 -9.36 -2.86 -5.68
C PHE A 73 -8.67 -3.69 -6.77
N GLY A 74 -8.54 -3.13 -7.97
CA GLY A 74 -7.90 -3.81 -9.11
C GLY A 74 -6.44 -4.20 -8.81
N ALA A 75 -5.68 -3.31 -8.18
CA ALA A 75 -4.30 -3.54 -7.83
C ALA A 75 -4.13 -4.67 -6.82
N VAL A 76 -5.06 -4.83 -5.86
CA VAL A 76 -5.03 -5.98 -4.95
C VAL A 76 -5.32 -7.30 -5.68
N LEU A 77 -6.23 -7.32 -6.67
CA LEU A 77 -6.42 -8.52 -7.50
C LEU A 77 -5.14 -8.86 -8.29
N ILE A 78 -4.47 -7.83 -8.83
CA ILE A 78 -3.19 -7.98 -9.54
C ILE A 78 -2.10 -8.50 -8.58
N ILE A 79 -2.05 -8.02 -7.33
CA ILE A 79 -1.14 -8.54 -6.29
C ILE A 79 -1.40 -10.04 -6.07
N LEU A 80 -2.66 -10.45 -5.87
CA LEU A 80 -3.01 -11.86 -5.66
C LEU A 80 -2.64 -12.73 -6.87
N ALA A 81 -2.84 -12.23 -8.10
CA ALA A 81 -2.43 -12.92 -9.31
C ALA A 81 -0.90 -13.01 -9.43
N SER A 82 -0.19 -11.93 -9.09
CA SER A 82 1.27 -11.86 -9.11
C SER A 82 1.91 -12.80 -8.09
N TYR A 83 1.30 -12.97 -6.91
CA TYR A 83 1.73 -13.97 -5.93
C TYR A 83 1.70 -15.39 -6.49
N ARG A 84 0.71 -15.73 -7.32
CA ARG A 84 0.61 -17.06 -7.93
C ARG A 84 1.63 -17.31 -9.04
N ILE A 85 2.02 -16.26 -9.77
CA ILE A 85 2.84 -16.36 -11.00
C ILE A 85 4.32 -16.07 -10.73
N ALA A 86 4.63 -15.05 -9.93
CA ALA A 86 5.99 -14.58 -9.65
C ALA A 86 6.43 -14.84 -8.20
N GLY A 87 5.52 -15.30 -7.35
CA GLY A 87 5.79 -15.50 -5.93
C GLY A 87 5.64 -14.21 -5.10
N THR A 88 5.55 -14.40 -3.79
CA THR A 88 5.32 -13.33 -2.81
C THR A 88 6.45 -12.31 -2.78
N GLY A 89 7.70 -12.79 -2.82
CA GLY A 89 8.87 -11.92 -2.69
C GLY A 89 9.11 -11.00 -3.89
N ILE A 90 8.98 -11.50 -5.12
CA ILE A 90 9.11 -10.65 -6.32
C ILE A 90 7.99 -9.63 -6.37
N THR A 91 6.75 -10.06 -6.12
CA THR A 91 5.58 -9.17 -6.09
C THR A 91 5.77 -8.05 -5.05
N ALA A 92 6.19 -8.38 -3.83
CA ALA A 92 6.44 -7.38 -2.79
C ALA A 92 7.55 -6.39 -3.18
N ALA A 93 8.62 -6.87 -3.81
CA ALA A 93 9.69 -6.01 -4.30
C ALA A 93 9.20 -5.01 -5.37
N VAL A 94 8.33 -5.46 -6.28
CA VAL A 94 7.72 -4.62 -7.32
C VAL A 94 6.79 -3.57 -6.73
N VAL A 95 5.90 -3.95 -5.79
CA VAL A 95 4.99 -3.02 -5.11
C VAL A 95 5.75 -1.89 -4.42
N ASN A 96 6.81 -2.22 -3.68
CA ASN A 96 7.58 -1.22 -2.96
C ASN A 96 8.48 -0.38 -3.88
N SER A 97 8.95 -0.95 -5.01
CA SER A 97 9.68 -0.18 -6.02
C SER A 97 8.77 0.85 -6.71
N ALA A 98 7.46 0.60 -6.76
CA ALA A 98 6.49 1.53 -7.34
C ALA A 98 6.41 2.87 -6.60
N LEU A 99 6.90 2.96 -5.36
CA LEU A 99 7.03 4.21 -4.59
C LEU A 99 7.96 5.23 -5.25
N ILE A 100 8.78 4.82 -6.23
CA ILE A 100 9.58 5.73 -7.04
C ILE A 100 8.69 6.65 -7.88
N LEU A 101 7.57 6.14 -8.42
CA LEU A 101 6.68 6.90 -9.28
C LEU A 101 6.08 8.15 -8.61
N PRO A 102 5.44 8.07 -7.42
CA PRO A 102 4.93 9.26 -6.76
C PRO A 102 6.04 10.25 -6.38
N VAL A 103 7.27 9.80 -6.08
CA VAL A 103 8.41 10.71 -5.83
C VAL A 103 8.79 11.49 -7.09
N LEU A 104 8.92 10.79 -8.23
CA LEU A 104 9.26 11.42 -9.51
C LEU A 104 8.18 12.40 -9.96
N VAL A 105 6.90 12.00 -9.87
CA VAL A 105 5.78 12.88 -10.25
C VAL A 105 5.66 14.06 -9.30
N ALA A 106 5.84 13.85 -7.98
CA ALA A 106 5.79 14.92 -7.00
C ALA A 106 6.86 15.99 -7.28
N HIS A 107 8.10 15.57 -7.55
CA HIS A 107 9.17 16.49 -7.90
C HIS A 107 8.95 17.16 -9.27
N ALA A 108 8.46 16.43 -10.27
CA ALA A 108 8.24 16.96 -11.61
C ALA A 108 7.13 18.02 -11.66
N LEU A 109 6.04 17.82 -10.91
CA LEU A 109 4.89 18.73 -10.89
C LEU A 109 5.05 19.85 -9.85
N TRP A 110 5.72 19.61 -8.73
CA TRP A 110 5.92 20.58 -7.64
C TRP A 110 7.39 20.67 -7.20
N PRO A 111 8.30 21.07 -8.10
CA PRO A 111 9.74 21.05 -7.82
C PRO A 111 10.17 21.97 -6.67
N GLN A 112 9.45 23.07 -6.42
CA GLN A 112 9.75 23.99 -5.32
C GLN A 112 9.36 23.44 -3.95
N GLU A 113 8.27 22.66 -3.88
CA GLU A 113 7.76 22.10 -2.63
C GLU A 113 8.38 20.74 -2.31
N GLU A 114 8.80 20.01 -3.34
CA GLU A 114 9.38 18.67 -3.25
C GLU A 114 10.80 18.67 -3.85
N PRO A 115 11.76 19.42 -3.27
CA PRO A 115 13.09 19.59 -3.85
C PRO A 115 13.90 18.29 -3.78
N MET A 116 14.58 17.93 -4.87
CA MET A 116 15.51 16.79 -4.89
C MET A 116 16.96 17.24 -4.66
N THR A 117 17.52 16.85 -3.51
CA THR A 117 18.96 16.91 -3.26
C THR A 117 19.66 15.73 -3.95
N ALA A 118 20.98 15.83 -4.14
CA ALA A 118 21.78 14.71 -4.67
C ALA A 118 21.62 13.44 -3.82
N TRP A 119 21.51 13.58 -2.49
CA TRP A 119 21.30 12.46 -1.58
C TRP A 119 19.95 11.77 -1.79
N ARG A 120 18.88 12.53 -2.04
CA ARG A 120 17.55 11.96 -2.34
C ARG A 120 17.53 11.21 -3.66
N TRP A 121 18.27 11.67 -4.67
CA TRP A 121 18.44 10.92 -5.92
C TRP A 121 19.19 9.59 -5.70
N ILE A 122 20.25 9.60 -4.90
CA ILE A 122 20.96 8.38 -4.53
C ILE A 122 20.02 7.44 -3.76
N ALA A 123 19.27 7.95 -2.78
CA ALA A 123 18.29 7.18 -2.03
C ALA A 123 17.25 6.53 -2.95
N LEU A 124 16.67 7.29 -3.88
CA LEU A 124 15.70 6.81 -4.86
C LEU A 124 16.27 5.68 -5.73
N SER A 125 17.52 5.81 -6.17
CA SER A 125 18.20 4.80 -6.99
C SER A 125 18.50 3.49 -6.23
N LEU A 126 18.62 3.57 -4.90
CA LEU A 126 18.86 2.42 -4.03
C LEU A 126 17.60 1.64 -3.69
N ILE A 127 16.40 2.20 -3.89
CA ILE A 127 15.13 1.52 -3.59
C ILE A 127 15.03 0.18 -4.34
N PRO A 128 15.18 0.09 -5.67
CA PRO A 128 15.05 -1.19 -6.38
C PRO A 128 16.07 -2.24 -5.92
N VAL A 129 17.31 -1.81 -5.64
CA VAL A 129 18.38 -2.67 -5.14
C VAL A 129 18.01 -3.23 -3.77
N THR A 130 17.54 -2.37 -2.87
CA THR A 130 17.05 -2.75 -1.54
C THR A 130 15.93 -3.77 -1.64
N MET A 131 14.94 -3.53 -2.51
CA MET A 131 13.81 -4.43 -2.72
C MET A 131 14.25 -5.78 -3.28
N PHE A 132 15.20 -5.79 -4.21
CA PHE A 132 15.77 -7.01 -4.76
C PHE A 132 16.51 -7.86 -3.72
N LEU A 133 17.25 -7.22 -2.80
CA LEU A 133 17.99 -7.91 -1.76
C LEU A 133 17.06 -8.51 -0.69
N ILE A 134 16.05 -7.75 -0.28
CA ILE A 134 15.13 -8.13 0.80
C ILE A 134 14.13 -9.22 0.40
N ARG A 135 13.80 -9.33 -0.89
CA ARG A 135 12.79 -10.30 -1.36
C ARG A 135 13.00 -11.69 -0.71
N PRO A 136 11.96 -12.29 -0.12
CA PRO A 136 12.00 -13.65 0.38
C PRO A 136 12.59 -14.60 -0.66
N THR A 137 13.59 -15.39 -0.25
CA THR A 137 14.06 -16.54 -1.01
C THR A 137 13.17 -17.71 -0.64
N GLU A 138 11.89 -17.67 -1.00
CA GLU A 138 11.13 -18.91 -0.94
C GLU A 138 11.78 -19.87 -1.94
N ILE A 139 12.35 -20.96 -1.42
CA ILE A 139 12.69 -22.15 -2.21
C ILE A 139 11.35 -22.78 -2.57
N SER A 140 10.59 -22.12 -3.44
CA SER A 140 9.49 -22.79 -4.11
C SER A 140 10.14 -23.83 -5.01
N THR A 141 9.85 -25.09 -4.75
CA THR A 141 10.18 -26.24 -5.60
C THR A 141 9.61 -26.10 -7.02
N THR A 142 8.82 -25.06 -7.26
CA THR A 142 8.33 -24.65 -8.57
C THR A 142 9.28 -23.63 -9.17
N HIS A 143 10.01 -24.00 -10.22
CA HIS A 143 10.75 -23.05 -11.04
C HIS A 143 9.77 -22.05 -11.67
N TYR A 144 9.55 -20.89 -11.02
CA TYR A 144 8.84 -19.78 -11.62
C TYR A 144 9.67 -19.28 -12.81
N ARG A 145 9.28 -19.69 -14.02
CA ARG A 145 9.85 -19.14 -15.24
C ARG A 145 9.19 -17.79 -15.48
N LEU A 146 9.98 -16.73 -15.45
CA LEU A 146 9.57 -15.40 -15.92
C LEU A 146 9.18 -15.56 -17.40
N THR A 147 7.87 -15.50 -17.64
CA THR A 147 7.30 -15.48 -18.99
C THR A 147 6.92 -14.04 -19.29
N LEU A 148 6.83 -13.69 -20.58
CA LEU A 148 6.36 -12.35 -21.00
C LEU A 148 5.04 -11.95 -20.31
N LYS A 149 4.14 -12.91 -20.06
CA LYS A 149 2.89 -12.67 -19.32
C LYS A 149 3.13 -12.28 -17.86
N ALA A 150 4.09 -12.92 -17.19
CA ALA A 150 4.46 -12.59 -15.82
C ALA A 150 5.09 -11.19 -15.76
N ASP A 151 5.99 -10.87 -16.68
CA ASP A 151 6.65 -9.56 -16.74
C ASP A 151 5.64 -8.43 -17.00
N LEU A 152 4.70 -8.64 -17.94
CA LEU A 152 3.62 -7.69 -18.19
C LEU A 152 2.71 -7.51 -16.97
N LEU A 153 2.38 -8.58 -16.26
CA LEU A 153 1.57 -8.50 -15.04
C LEU A 153 2.29 -7.70 -13.95
N LEU A 154 3.59 -7.94 -13.75
CA LEU A 154 4.41 -7.20 -12.79
C LEU A 154 4.58 -5.72 -13.19
N LEU A 155 4.67 -5.43 -14.49
CA LEU A 155 4.67 -4.05 -14.98
C LEU A 155 3.33 -3.34 -14.68
N VAL A 156 2.20 -4.00 -14.95
CA VAL A 156 0.88 -3.45 -14.62
C VAL A 156 0.74 -3.25 -13.12
N LEU A 157 1.27 -4.17 -12.31
CA LEU A 157 1.31 -4.03 -10.85
C LEU A 157 2.11 -2.80 -10.42
N PHE A 158 3.32 -2.64 -10.95
CA PHE A 158 4.19 -1.49 -10.67
C PHE A 158 3.48 -0.18 -11.01
N LEU A 159 2.89 -0.09 -12.20
CA LEU A 159 2.19 1.12 -12.65
C LEU A 159 0.95 1.40 -11.81
N SER A 160 0.15 0.37 -11.48
CA SER A 160 -1.07 0.53 -10.68
C SER A 160 -0.74 1.01 -9.26
N GLN A 161 0.26 0.41 -8.61
CA GLN A 161 0.71 0.81 -7.27
C GLN A 161 1.32 2.21 -7.25
N GLY A 162 2.13 2.54 -8.26
CA GLY A 162 2.67 3.89 -8.38
C GLY A 162 1.58 4.92 -8.60
N MET A 163 0.61 4.61 -9.47
CA MET A 163 -0.47 5.53 -9.79
C MET A 163 -1.40 5.79 -8.60
N ILE A 164 -1.68 4.78 -7.77
CA ILE A 164 -2.44 4.96 -6.52
C ILE A 164 -1.77 6.01 -5.63
N ASN A 165 -0.45 5.90 -5.45
CA ASN A 165 0.31 6.81 -4.60
C ASN A 165 0.46 8.21 -5.24
N VAL A 166 0.56 8.30 -6.58
CA VAL A 166 0.50 9.57 -7.30
C VAL A 166 -0.84 10.26 -7.06
N LEU A 167 -1.96 9.52 -7.16
CA LEU A 167 -3.30 10.06 -6.90
C LEU A 167 -3.45 10.54 -5.45
N HIS A 168 -2.85 9.84 -4.48
CA HIS A 168 -2.79 10.33 -3.10
C HIS A 168 -2.06 11.67 -3.01
N LYS A 169 -0.88 11.82 -3.62
CA LYS A 169 -0.17 13.11 -3.65
C LYS A 169 -0.98 14.20 -4.33
N VAL A 170 -1.54 13.93 -5.51
CA VAL A 170 -2.40 14.88 -6.24
C VAL A 170 -3.57 15.32 -5.36
N ALA A 171 -4.24 14.39 -4.68
CA ALA A 171 -5.35 14.69 -3.79
C ALA A 171 -4.93 15.55 -2.59
N THR A 172 -3.81 15.24 -1.93
CA THR A 172 -3.29 16.07 -0.82
C THR A 172 -2.88 17.48 -1.23
N LYS A 173 -2.64 17.71 -2.52
CA LYS A 173 -2.22 19.00 -3.05
C LYS A 173 -3.37 19.86 -3.56
N HIS A 174 -4.38 19.23 -4.17
CA HIS A 174 -5.46 19.94 -4.87
C HIS A 174 -6.79 19.95 -4.12
N LEU A 175 -6.97 19.08 -3.12
CA LEU A 175 -8.17 19.08 -2.30
C LEU A 175 -7.91 19.86 -1.02
N GLU A 176 -8.94 20.59 -0.58
CA GLU A 176 -8.94 21.27 0.70
C GLU A 176 -8.77 20.24 1.85
N PRO A 177 -8.16 20.63 2.97
CA PRO A 177 -7.98 19.73 4.11
C PRO A 177 -9.29 19.10 4.59
N GLU A 178 -10.41 19.83 4.56
CA GLU A 178 -11.73 19.32 4.95
C GLU A 178 -12.24 18.22 4.01
N SER A 179 -11.90 18.27 2.72
CA SER A 179 -12.36 17.30 1.72
C SER A 179 -11.52 16.01 1.68
N GLN A 180 -10.43 15.90 2.46
CA GLN A 180 -9.58 14.71 2.48
C GLN A 180 -10.31 13.48 3.07
N ASP A 181 -11.19 13.70 4.05
CA ASP A 181 -11.95 12.63 4.70
C ASP A 181 -13.03 12.07 3.77
N GLU A 182 -13.63 12.95 2.95
CA GLU A 182 -14.56 12.58 1.89
C GLU A 182 -13.84 11.82 0.77
N TYR A 183 -12.65 12.28 0.38
CA TYR A 183 -11.79 11.57 -0.57
C TYR A 183 -11.49 10.13 -0.10
N LEU A 184 -11.11 9.96 1.17
CA LEU A 184 -10.87 8.63 1.76
C LEU A 184 -12.12 7.75 1.70
N THR A 185 -13.28 8.34 2.02
CA THR A 185 -14.57 7.65 1.98
C THR A 185 -14.94 7.17 0.58
N VAL A 186 -14.76 8.02 -0.43
CA VAL A 186 -15.08 7.66 -1.81
C VAL A 186 -14.12 6.59 -2.35
N ILE A 187 -12.84 6.61 -1.98
CA ILE A 187 -11.89 5.54 -2.32
C ILE A 187 -12.40 4.19 -1.82
N PHE A 188 -12.67 4.10 -0.51
CA PHE A 188 -13.06 2.83 0.08
C PHE A 188 -14.43 2.38 -0.37
N PHE A 189 -15.37 3.31 -0.57
CA PHE A 189 -16.68 2.99 -1.11
C PHE A 189 -16.59 2.41 -2.53
N ALA A 190 -15.80 3.03 -3.42
CA ALA A 190 -15.59 2.52 -4.78
C ALA A 190 -14.91 1.14 -4.77
N ALA A 191 -13.90 0.95 -3.91
CA ALA A 191 -13.23 -0.34 -3.73
C ALA A 191 -14.18 -1.41 -3.13
N ALA A 192 -15.04 -1.03 -2.19
CA ALA A 192 -16.04 -1.89 -1.57
C ALA A 192 -17.08 -2.35 -2.58
N LEU A 193 -17.58 -1.46 -3.44
CA LEU A 193 -18.49 -1.82 -4.53
C LEU A 193 -17.85 -2.85 -5.48
N GLY A 194 -16.64 -2.56 -5.98
CA GLY A 194 -15.94 -3.47 -6.89
C GLY A 194 -15.68 -4.84 -6.27
N SER A 195 -15.20 -4.86 -5.02
CA SER A 195 -14.90 -6.10 -4.30
C SER A 195 -16.15 -6.89 -3.89
N ALA A 196 -17.24 -6.22 -3.48
CA ALA A 196 -18.49 -6.86 -3.13
C ALA A 196 -19.16 -7.50 -4.36
N ILE A 197 -19.19 -6.81 -5.50
CA ILE A 197 -19.69 -7.36 -6.76
C ILE A 197 -18.89 -8.60 -7.15
N TYR A 198 -17.55 -8.49 -7.13
CA TYR A 198 -16.68 -9.61 -7.46
C TYR A 198 -16.88 -10.81 -6.51
N ALA A 199 -16.99 -10.56 -5.19
CA ALA A 199 -17.24 -11.61 -4.21
C ALA A 199 -18.62 -12.26 -4.38
N PHE A 200 -19.65 -11.46 -4.70
CA PHE A 200 -21.00 -11.95 -4.95
C PHE A 200 -21.07 -12.85 -6.18
N CYS A 201 -20.42 -12.46 -7.28
CA CYS A 201 -20.32 -13.28 -8.50
C CYS A 201 -19.66 -14.64 -8.27
N GLN A 202 -18.84 -14.78 -7.22
CA GLN A 202 -18.19 -16.05 -6.85
C GLN A 202 -19.10 -16.97 -6.02
N GLY A 203 -20.29 -16.54 -5.63
CA GLY A 203 -21.37 -17.39 -5.09
C GLY A 203 -21.15 -18.00 -3.71
N LYS A 204 -20.14 -17.57 -2.95
CA LYS A 204 -19.79 -18.17 -1.63
C LYS A 204 -19.95 -17.16 -0.50
N ARG A 205 -20.73 -17.53 0.53
CA ARG A 205 -20.89 -16.71 1.74
C ARG A 205 -19.57 -16.62 2.53
N PRO A 206 -19.29 -15.49 3.20
CA PRO A 206 -18.15 -15.36 4.09
C PRO A 206 -18.35 -16.20 5.36
N SER A 207 -17.29 -16.86 5.80
CA SER A 207 -17.25 -17.50 7.12
C SER A 207 -17.02 -16.45 8.21
N SER A 208 -17.37 -16.76 9.46
CA SER A 208 -17.10 -15.87 10.60
C SER A 208 -15.62 -15.51 10.73
N GLN A 209 -14.72 -16.42 10.33
CA GLN A 209 -13.29 -16.16 10.35
C GLN A 209 -12.87 -15.20 9.24
N ASP A 210 -13.44 -15.31 8.02
CA ASP A 210 -13.21 -14.32 6.95
C ASP A 210 -13.66 -12.91 7.39
N VAL A 211 -14.73 -12.83 8.19
CA VAL A 211 -15.23 -11.56 8.75
C VAL A 211 -14.23 -10.96 9.73
N ILE A 212 -13.72 -11.75 10.67
CA ILE A 212 -12.73 -11.27 11.65
C ILE A 212 -11.46 -10.79 10.95
N ASP A 213 -10.92 -11.60 10.04
CA ASP A 213 -9.72 -11.24 9.27
C ASP A 213 -9.97 -9.96 8.46
N GLY A 214 -11.12 -9.89 7.77
CA GLY A 214 -11.49 -8.73 6.97
C GLY A 214 -11.67 -7.45 7.79
N VAL A 215 -12.26 -7.52 8.99
CA VAL A 215 -12.43 -6.36 9.87
C VAL A 215 -11.09 -5.85 10.40
N ILE A 216 -10.22 -6.73 10.88
CA ILE A 216 -8.89 -6.34 11.39
C ILE A 216 -8.07 -5.67 10.28
N ILE A 217 -8.05 -6.30 9.10
CA ILE A 217 -7.37 -5.77 7.92
C ILE A 217 -8.01 -4.44 7.49
N GLY A 218 -9.35 -4.34 7.52
CA GLY A 218 -10.15 -3.15 7.23
C GLY A 218 -9.79 -1.95 8.08
N ILE A 219 -9.77 -2.12 9.40
CA ILE A 219 -9.38 -1.08 10.35
C ILE A 219 -7.95 -0.60 10.04
N CYS A 220 -7.01 -1.53 9.90
CA CYS A 220 -5.62 -1.18 9.64
C CYS A 220 -5.43 -0.51 8.28
N ASN A 221 -6.18 -0.92 7.26
CA ASN A 221 -6.13 -0.34 5.93
C ASN A 221 -6.68 1.10 5.93
N ALA A 222 -7.84 1.32 6.55
CA ALA A 222 -8.44 2.66 6.68
C ALA A 222 -7.50 3.62 7.41
N MET A 223 -6.96 3.18 8.55
CA MET A 223 -5.99 3.96 9.32
C MET A 223 -4.71 4.20 8.52
N ALA A 224 -4.16 3.19 7.83
CA ALA A 224 -2.95 3.36 7.03
C ALA A 224 -3.18 4.41 5.93
N VAL A 225 -4.22 4.30 5.10
CA VAL A 225 -4.45 5.26 4.03
C VAL A 225 -4.69 6.68 4.60
N GLY A 226 -5.50 6.83 5.65
CA GLY A 226 -5.69 8.13 6.30
C GLY A 226 -4.39 8.73 6.86
N MET A 227 -3.58 7.94 7.56
CA MET A 227 -2.29 8.38 8.08
C MET A 227 -1.28 8.69 6.97
N SER A 228 -1.38 8.02 5.80
CA SER A 228 -0.54 8.32 4.65
C SER A 228 -0.82 9.70 4.07
N LEU A 229 -2.11 10.09 3.96
CA LEU A 229 -2.50 11.42 3.49
C LEU A 229 -1.99 12.49 4.45
N GLY A 230 -2.21 12.32 5.76
CA GLY A 230 -1.70 13.23 6.78
C GLY A 230 -0.16 13.31 6.80
N ALA A 231 0.54 12.20 6.54
CA ALA A 231 2.00 12.22 6.43
C ALA A 231 2.46 12.98 5.18
N ILE A 232 1.87 12.74 4.02
CA ILE A 232 2.22 13.45 2.77
C ILE A 232 2.01 14.96 2.95
N MET A 233 0.92 15.38 3.59
CA MET A 233 0.63 16.80 3.85
C MET A 233 1.62 17.45 4.83
N THR A 234 2.13 16.70 5.81
CA THR A 234 2.97 17.26 6.89
C THR A 234 4.47 17.18 6.63
N ILE A 235 4.94 16.13 5.97
CA ILE A 235 6.38 15.90 5.75
C ILE A 235 6.77 15.83 4.26
N GLY A 236 5.80 15.98 3.34
CA GLY A 236 6.03 15.91 1.90
C GLY A 236 6.01 14.48 1.36
N ALA A 237 5.66 14.35 0.08
CA ALA A 237 5.57 13.06 -0.60
C ALA A 237 6.94 12.40 -0.75
N VAL A 238 7.98 13.18 -1.04
CA VAL A 238 9.32 12.64 -1.27
C VAL A 238 9.81 11.91 -0.02
N ILE A 239 9.78 12.60 1.13
CA ILE A 239 10.26 12.05 2.40
C ILE A 239 9.37 10.88 2.80
N PHE A 240 8.04 11.03 2.68
CA PHE A 240 7.09 9.98 3.02
C PHE A 240 7.33 8.69 2.22
N PHE A 241 7.30 8.74 0.88
CA PHE A 241 7.37 7.54 0.05
C PHE A 241 8.77 6.91 0.05
N ALA A 242 9.84 7.71 0.12
CA ALA A 242 11.20 7.15 0.20
C ALA A 242 11.53 6.55 1.57
N THR A 243 10.88 7.01 2.65
CA THR A 243 11.10 6.47 4.01
C THR A 243 10.15 5.30 4.33
N SER A 244 8.88 5.42 3.97
CA SER A 244 7.83 4.51 4.47
C SER A 244 7.98 3.08 3.97
N GLY A 245 8.31 2.88 2.69
CA GLY A 245 8.54 1.56 2.10
C GLY A 245 9.67 0.78 2.78
N PRO A 246 10.92 1.31 2.79
CA PRO A 246 12.04 0.66 3.46
C PRO A 246 11.77 0.32 4.94
N VAL A 247 11.22 1.27 5.71
CA VAL A 247 10.95 1.04 7.14
C VAL A 247 9.84 0.00 7.35
N ALA A 248 8.74 0.08 6.60
CA ALA A 248 7.64 -0.89 6.71
C ALA A 248 8.12 -2.30 6.38
N ILE A 249 9.00 -2.46 5.40
CA ILE A 249 9.57 -3.76 5.04
C ILE A 249 10.50 -4.29 6.12
N VAL A 250 11.45 -3.47 6.62
CA VAL A 250 12.35 -3.88 7.69
C VAL A 250 11.56 -4.33 8.92
N LEU A 251 10.54 -3.56 9.30
CA LEU A 251 9.68 -3.89 10.43
C LEU A 251 8.85 -5.16 10.15
N ASN A 252 8.35 -5.34 8.93
CA ASN A 252 7.65 -6.56 8.53
C ASN A 252 8.56 -7.81 8.62
N ILE A 253 9.84 -7.71 8.23
CA ILE A 253 10.80 -8.81 8.40
C ILE A 253 10.95 -9.13 9.88
N VAL A 254 11.22 -8.13 10.73
CA VAL A 254 11.41 -8.33 12.17
C VAL A 254 10.21 -9.04 12.79
N ILE A 255 9.00 -8.56 12.48
CA ILE A 255 7.76 -9.18 12.97
C ILE A 255 7.57 -10.58 12.38
N SER A 256 7.97 -10.81 11.13
CA SER A 256 7.88 -12.13 10.52
C SER A 256 8.84 -13.16 11.13
N LEU A 257 10.03 -12.74 11.57
CA LEU A 257 10.94 -13.60 12.34
C LEU A 257 10.31 -14.03 13.66
N TRP A 258 9.60 -13.11 14.32
CA TRP A 258 9.01 -13.37 15.62
C TRP A 258 7.73 -14.23 15.51
N LEU A 259 6.79 -13.84 14.64
CA LEU A 259 5.51 -14.52 14.48
C LEU A 259 5.62 -15.84 13.70
N TRP A 260 6.45 -15.87 12.66
CA TRP A 260 6.54 -17.01 11.74
C TRP A 260 7.82 -17.82 11.88
N ARG A 261 8.74 -17.42 12.76
CA ARG A 261 10.04 -18.09 12.99
C ARG A 261 10.87 -18.24 11.72
N GLU A 262 10.76 -17.25 10.84
CA GLU A 262 11.55 -17.21 9.62
C GLU A 262 13.03 -16.98 9.94
N ARG A 263 13.90 -17.27 8.96
CA ARG A 263 15.34 -17.01 9.08
C ARG A 263 15.71 -15.93 8.08
N ILE A 264 16.44 -14.91 8.52
CA ILE A 264 17.02 -13.91 7.63
C ILE A 264 18.22 -14.54 6.92
N THR A 265 18.24 -14.46 5.60
CA THR A 265 19.43 -14.80 4.80
C THR A 265 20.43 -13.64 4.81
N VAL A 266 21.72 -13.91 4.61
CA VAL A 266 22.76 -12.85 4.53
C VAL A 266 22.36 -11.78 3.49
N ARG A 267 21.80 -12.18 2.34
CA ARG A 267 21.29 -11.27 1.31
C ARG A 267 20.23 -10.30 1.85
N GLN A 268 19.27 -10.81 2.62
CA GLN A 268 18.23 -9.98 3.23
C GLN A 268 18.81 -9.06 4.30
N GLY A 269 19.83 -9.50 5.04
CA GLY A 269 20.57 -8.66 5.98
C GLY A 269 21.22 -7.45 5.28
N VAL A 270 21.90 -7.66 4.15
CA VAL A 270 22.44 -6.57 3.32
C VAL A 270 21.32 -5.66 2.81
N GLY A 271 20.18 -6.23 2.42
CA GLY A 271 18.99 -5.47 2.04
C GLY A 271 18.46 -4.58 3.17
N VAL A 272 18.42 -5.07 4.40
CA VAL A 272 18.04 -4.26 5.58
C VAL A 272 19.02 -3.10 5.78
N THR A 273 20.33 -3.33 5.63
CA THR A 273 21.32 -2.24 5.69
C THR A 273 21.10 -1.22 4.59
N ALA A 274 20.82 -1.65 3.35
CA ALA A 274 20.50 -0.75 2.24
C ALA A 274 19.22 0.07 2.51
N ALA A 275 18.18 -0.54 3.11
CA ALA A 275 16.97 0.15 3.53
C ALA A 275 17.26 1.27 4.56
N ILE A 276 18.12 1.00 5.54
CA ILE A 276 18.55 2.00 6.52
C ILE A 276 19.29 3.15 5.82
N LEU A 277 20.17 2.85 4.86
CA LEU A 277 20.88 3.87 4.08
C LEU A 277 19.92 4.73 3.26
N VAL A 278 18.91 4.15 2.61
CA VAL A 278 17.87 4.92 1.89
C VAL A 278 17.20 5.92 2.81
N VAL A 279 16.82 5.51 4.03
CA VAL A 279 16.18 6.40 5.01
C VAL A 279 17.12 7.52 5.44
N ILE A 280 18.39 7.21 5.75
CA ILE A 280 19.37 8.22 6.13
C ILE A 280 19.56 9.24 5.00
N LEU A 281 19.83 8.76 3.78
CA LEU A 281 20.09 9.60 2.61
C LEU A 281 18.90 10.50 2.23
N THR A 282 17.67 10.02 2.44
CA THR A 282 16.46 10.82 2.17
C THR A 282 16.32 12.01 3.12
N ASN A 283 16.83 11.87 4.35
CA ASN A 283 16.73 12.86 5.42
C ASN A 283 17.96 13.78 5.52
N LEU A 284 18.94 13.66 4.60
CA LEU A 284 20.08 14.58 4.43
C LEU A 284 19.76 15.68 3.42
#